data_AF-A0A2V9LIV4-F1
#
_entry.id   AF-A0A2V9LIV4-F1
#
_cell.length_a   1.000
_cell.length_b   1.000
_cell.length_c   1.000
_cell.angle_alpha   90.00
_cell.angle_beta   90.00
_cell.angle_gamma   90.00
#
_symmetry.space_group_name_H-M   'P 1'
#
loop_
_entity.id
_entity.type
_entity.pdbx_description
1 polymer ?
#
loop_
_entity_poly.entity_id
_entity_poly.type
_entity_poly.pdbx_seq_one_letter_code
_entity_poly.pdbx_strand_id
1 'polypeptide(L)'
;MFEKTAGPDRVDRRLPLYAALGVIVLFVPVAFSQPDISLLGYVLLITFISLASIVVFLRDAMARRTWSCVSIVSMLIVGWTISSVLVANNVVIRGAARWLVWSNHYKAEVLAKPISSDGGLKHIEWDGWGWAGQDTTVYLVFDPTDSLSTAARSHESGMLSGIPCEVNVVRRREGHWYSAQFYTNEFWDRCH
;
A
#
# COMPACT_ATOMS: atom_id res chain seq x y z
N MET A 1 42.86 -11.38 40.56
CA MET A 1 42.89 -10.47 39.40
C MET A 1 42.22 -11.22 38.26
N PHE A 2 40.91 -11.03 38.06
CA PHE A 2 40.17 -11.72 37.00
C PHE A 2 40.17 -10.83 35.75
N GLU A 3 40.95 -11.26 34.77
CA GLU A 3 41.02 -10.67 33.45
C GLU A 3 39.70 -10.95 32.72
N LYS A 4 38.88 -9.90 32.62
CA LYS A 4 37.62 -9.95 31.88
C LYS A 4 37.97 -9.89 30.40
N THR A 5 38.17 -11.05 29.78
CA THR A 5 38.31 -11.17 28.33
C THR A 5 37.02 -10.67 27.67
N ALA A 6 37.07 -9.45 27.12
CA ALA A 6 36.02 -8.93 26.26
C ALA A 6 35.97 -9.81 25.00
N GLY A 7 34.98 -10.70 24.94
CA GLY A 7 34.70 -11.48 23.74
C GLY A 7 34.39 -10.54 22.57
N PRO A 8 34.71 -10.93 21.33
CA PRO A 8 34.48 -10.09 20.16
C PRO A 8 32.99 -9.75 20.05
N ASP A 9 32.68 -8.45 19.95
CA ASP A 9 31.35 -7.89 19.68
C ASP A 9 30.77 -8.59 18.43
N ARG A 10 29.97 -9.64 18.63
CA ARG A 10 29.26 -10.33 17.57
C ARG A 10 28.23 -9.36 17.01
N VAL A 11 28.25 -9.14 15.68
CA VAL A 11 27.14 -8.50 14.96
C VAL A 11 25.85 -9.15 15.43
N ASP A 12 25.00 -8.38 16.08
CA ASP A 12 23.77 -8.90 16.65
C ASP A 12 22.81 -9.19 15.50
N ARG A 13 22.87 -10.43 15.00
CA ARG A 13 22.24 -10.88 13.74
C ARG A 13 20.72 -10.68 13.71
N ARG A 14 20.12 -10.35 14.86
CA ARG A 14 18.69 -10.07 15.05
C ARG A 14 18.31 -8.62 14.68
N LEU A 15 19.27 -7.70 14.64
CA LEU A 15 19.07 -6.30 14.31
C LEU A 15 18.36 -6.03 12.97
N PRO A 16 18.75 -6.65 11.83
CA PRO A 16 18.01 -6.48 10.58
C PRO A 16 16.58 -7.05 10.63
N LEU A 17 16.35 -8.10 11.42
CA LEU A 17 15.03 -8.67 11.65
C LEU A 17 14.11 -7.69 12.40
N TYR A 18 14.64 -7.02 13.44
CA TYR A 18 13.89 -5.98 14.14
C TYR A 18 13.61 -4.77 13.24
N ALA A 19 14.56 -4.37 12.39
CA ALA A 19 14.33 -3.32 11.40
C ALA A 19 13.20 -3.69 10.43
N ALA A 20 13.19 -4.92 9.92
CA ALA A 20 12.12 -5.43 9.06
C ALA A 20 10.75 -5.39 9.76
N LEU A 21 10.67 -5.90 11.00
CA LEU A 21 9.44 -5.86 11.79
C LEU A 21 8.98 -4.43 12.07
N GLY A 22 9.90 -3.54 12.41
CA GLY A 22 9.61 -2.12 12.64
C GLY A 22 9.01 -1.44 11.41
N VAL A 23 9.60 -1.64 10.23
CA VAL A 23 9.08 -1.11 8.97
C VAL A 23 7.66 -1.61 8.67
N ILE A 24 7.41 -2.91 8.89
CA ILE A 24 6.08 -3.50 8.69
C ILE A 24 5.07 -2.87 9.65
N VAL A 25 5.39 -2.81 10.94
CA VAL A 25 4.51 -2.23 11.97
C VAL A 25 4.20 -0.75 11.67
N LEU A 26 5.21 0.02 11.26
CA LEU A 26 5.04 1.43 10.88
C LEU A 26 4.18 1.61 9.62
N PHE A 27 4.11 0.61 8.74
CA PHE A 27 3.30 0.67 7.53
C PHE A 27 1.83 0.33 7.78
N VAL A 28 1.50 -0.41 8.85
CA VAL A 28 0.11 -0.83 9.16
C VAL A 28 -0.88 0.34 9.15
N PRO A 29 -0.62 1.49 9.79
CA PRO A 29 -1.55 2.63 9.75
C PRO A 29 -1.80 3.17 8.34
N VAL A 30 -0.79 3.12 7.47
CA VAL A 30 -0.88 3.56 6.06
C VAL A 30 -1.88 2.70 5.28
N ALA A 31 -1.93 1.41 5.58
CA ALA A 31 -2.86 0.47 4.94
C ALA A 31 -4.33 0.68 5.35
N PHE A 32 -4.62 1.49 6.37
CA PHE A 32 -5.97 1.71 6.88
C PHE A 32 -6.44 3.18 6.82
N SER A 33 -5.53 4.11 6.65
CA SER A 33 -5.79 5.54 6.74
C SER A 33 -5.93 6.20 5.36
N GLN A 34 -6.27 7.49 5.36
CA GLN A 34 -6.42 8.29 4.14
C GLN A 34 -5.14 8.24 3.27
N PRO A 35 -5.27 7.97 1.96
CA PRO A 35 -4.18 7.60 1.05
C PRO A 35 -2.99 8.55 1.08
N ASP A 36 -3.27 9.83 0.87
CA ASP A 36 -2.24 10.80 0.52
C ASP A 36 -1.46 11.26 1.75
N ILE A 37 -2.18 11.59 2.83
CA ILE A 37 -1.58 12.09 4.06
C ILE A 37 -0.77 10.98 4.75
N SER A 38 -1.29 9.76 4.75
CA SER A 38 -0.68 8.65 5.49
C SER A 38 0.57 8.12 4.80
N LEU A 39 0.53 8.00 3.47
CA LEU A 39 1.70 7.59 2.70
C LEU A 39 2.80 8.67 2.76
N LEU A 40 2.44 9.95 2.60
CA LEU A 40 3.38 11.05 2.72
C LEU A 40 4.01 11.12 4.12
N GLY A 41 3.20 10.99 5.17
CA GLY A 41 3.69 10.92 6.55
C GLY A 41 4.66 9.76 6.77
N TYR A 42 4.36 8.58 6.22
CA TYR A 42 5.24 7.41 6.28
C TYR A 42 6.58 7.62 5.55
N VAL A 43 6.56 8.19 4.35
CA VAL A 43 7.78 8.50 3.58
C VAL A 43 8.64 9.53 4.31
N LEU A 44 8.03 10.57 4.87
CA LEU A 44 8.75 11.57 5.68
C LEU A 44 9.39 10.92 6.91
N LEU A 45 8.62 10.10 7.66
CA LEU A 45 9.11 9.43 8.85
C LEU A 45 10.32 8.53 8.54
N ILE A 46 10.24 7.70 7.51
CA ILE A 46 11.36 6.83 7.11
C ILE A 46 12.58 7.64 6.68
N THR A 47 12.36 8.77 6.01
CA THR A 47 13.45 9.67 5.61
C THR A 47 14.17 10.22 6.83
N PHE A 48 13.45 10.69 7.86
CA PHE A 48 14.05 11.17 9.11
C PHE A 48 14.80 10.06 9.86
N ILE A 49 14.22 8.87 9.97
CA ILE A 49 14.88 7.71 10.61
C ILE A 49 16.16 7.32 9.85
N SER A 50 16.13 7.37 8.52
CA SER A 50 17.28 7.07 7.66
C SER A 50 18.39 8.10 7.85
N LEU A 51 18.05 9.39 7.88
CA LEU A 51 19.01 10.47 8.13
C LEU A 51 19.67 10.34 9.50
N ALA A 52 18.89 10.08 10.55
CA ALA A 52 19.43 9.86 11.90
C ALA A 52 20.39 8.65 11.92
N SER A 53 20.04 7.57 11.23
CA SER A 53 20.86 6.36 11.13
C SER A 53 22.17 6.62 10.37
N ILE A 54 22.14 7.44 9.32
CA ILE A 54 23.34 7.87 8.57
C ILE A 54 24.27 8.70 9.47
N VAL A 55 23.73 9.62 10.29
CA VAL A 55 24.55 10.39 11.23
C VAL A 55 25.24 9.49 12.24
N VAL A 56 24.53 8.50 12.80
CA VAL A 56 25.12 7.49 13.70
C VAL A 56 26.19 6.67 12.98
N PHE A 57 25.93 6.25 11.74
CA PHE A 57 26.90 5.54 10.91
C PHE A 57 28.19 6.35 10.70
N LEU A 58 28.08 7.64 10.34
CA LEU A 58 29.25 8.51 10.12
C LEU A 58 30.06 8.69 11.41
N ARG A 59 29.39 8.86 12.55
CA ARG A 59 30.02 8.95 13.86
C ARG A 59 30.81 7.67 14.18
N ASP A 60 30.19 6.51 14.00
CA ASP A 60 30.82 5.21 14.30
C ASP A 60 31.95 4.87 13.32
N ALA A 61 31.83 5.30 12.06
CA ALA A 61 32.88 5.17 11.05
C ALA A 61 34.11 6.01 11.42
N MET A 62 33.91 7.26 11.85
CA MET A 62 35.00 8.12 12.35
C MET A 62 35.66 7.54 13.61
N ALA A 63 34.89 6.89 14.47
CA ALA A 63 35.38 6.17 15.64
C ALA A 63 36.07 4.82 15.32
N ARG A 64 36.19 4.46 14.02
CA ARG A 64 36.76 3.19 13.53
C ARG A 64 36.05 1.94 14.06
N ARG A 65 34.76 2.04 14.41
CA ARG A 65 33.96 0.91 14.91
C ARG A 65 33.27 0.17 13.77
N THR A 66 34.07 -0.55 12.98
CA THR A 66 33.67 -1.22 11.74
C THR A 66 32.47 -2.17 11.88
N TRP A 67 32.33 -2.86 13.01
CA TRP A 67 31.24 -3.80 13.28
C TRP A 67 29.87 -3.11 13.42
N SER A 68 29.82 -1.95 14.08
CA SER A 68 28.59 -1.14 14.17
C SER A 68 28.18 -0.61 12.79
N CYS A 69 29.16 -0.18 11.99
CA CYS A 69 28.93 0.30 10.63
C CYS A 69 28.27 -0.78 9.75
N VAL A 70 28.76 -2.02 9.79
CA VAL A 70 28.18 -3.14 9.03
C VAL A 70 26.74 -3.41 9.47
N SER A 71 26.46 -3.37 10.78
CA SER A 71 25.10 -3.58 11.29
C SER A 71 24.13 -2.49 10.86
N ILE A 72 24.52 -1.21 10.94
CA ILE A 72 23.67 -0.07 10.55
C ILE A 72 23.38 -0.10 9.05
N VAL A 73 24.40 -0.34 8.22
CA VAL A 73 24.23 -0.46 6.77
C VAL A 73 23.30 -1.63 6.43
N SER A 74 23.46 -2.78 7.09
CA SER A 74 22.57 -3.93 6.88
C SER A 74 21.12 -3.60 7.24
N MET A 75 20.87 -2.90 8.35
CA MET A 75 19.51 -2.47 8.70
C MET A 75 18.92 -1.51 7.67
N LEU A 76 19.70 -0.53 7.22
CA LEU A 76 19.25 0.46 6.23
C LEU A 76 18.87 -0.20 4.92
N ILE A 77 19.70 -1.12 4.41
CA ILE A 77 19.43 -1.86 3.17
C ILE A 77 18.13 -2.67 3.32
N VAL A 78 17.97 -3.42 4.42
CA VAL A 78 16.76 -4.22 4.67
C VAL A 78 15.53 -3.31 4.82
N GLY A 79 15.65 -2.21 5.55
CA GLY A 79 14.55 -1.27 5.74
C GLY A 79 14.11 -0.62 4.44
N TRP A 80 15.05 -0.13 3.62
CA TRP A 80 14.75 0.50 2.33
C TRP A 80 14.18 -0.47 1.32
N THR A 81 14.70 -1.70 1.25
CA THR A 81 14.18 -2.72 0.32
C THR A 81 12.73 -3.06 0.66
N ILE A 82 12.42 -3.32 1.94
CA ILE A 82 11.04 -3.60 2.37
C ILE A 82 10.13 -2.38 2.13
N SER A 83 10.59 -1.18 2.53
CA SER A 83 9.79 0.04 2.37
C SER A 83 9.50 0.34 0.90
N SER A 84 10.47 0.16 0.01
CA SER A 84 10.30 0.34 -1.43
C SER A 84 9.24 -0.62 -1.98
N VAL A 85 9.27 -1.90 -1.60
CA VAL A 85 8.27 -2.89 -2.01
C VAL A 85 6.87 -2.51 -1.48
N LEU A 86 6.77 -2.10 -0.21
CA LEU A 86 5.50 -1.70 0.41
C LEU A 86 4.90 -0.46 -0.25
N VAL A 87 5.71 0.56 -0.52
CA VAL A 87 5.28 1.80 -1.18
C VAL A 87 4.84 1.51 -2.62
N ALA A 88 5.62 0.73 -3.37
CA ALA A 88 5.28 0.37 -4.75
C ALA A 88 3.96 -0.41 -4.87
N ASN A 89 3.61 -1.20 -3.84
CA ASN A 89 2.41 -2.03 -3.81
C ASN A 89 1.31 -1.47 -2.91
N ASN A 90 1.43 -0.22 -2.46
CA ASN A 90 0.55 0.37 -1.44
C ASN A 90 -0.94 0.28 -1.81
N VAL A 91 -1.30 0.59 -3.05
CA VAL A 91 -2.71 0.53 -3.51
C VAL A 91 -3.28 -0.88 -3.39
N VAL A 92 -2.48 -1.90 -3.76
CA VAL A 92 -2.92 -3.30 -3.71
C VAL A 92 -3.02 -3.78 -2.26
N ILE A 93 -2.00 -3.49 -1.44
CA ILE A 93 -1.94 -3.88 -0.02
C ILE A 93 -3.07 -3.21 0.77
N ARG A 94 -3.25 -1.89 0.60
CA ARG A 94 -4.33 -1.13 1.22
C ARG A 94 -5.70 -1.66 0.81
N GLY A 95 -5.93 -1.87 -0.49
CA GLY A 95 -7.19 -2.41 -0.99
C GLY A 95 -7.49 -3.81 -0.41
N ALA A 96 -6.48 -4.68 -0.30
CA ALA A 96 -6.63 -5.99 0.32
C ALA A 96 -6.90 -5.89 1.83
N ALA A 97 -6.14 -5.09 2.57
CA ALA A 97 -6.31 -4.89 4.00
C ALA A 97 -7.69 -4.31 4.34
N ARG A 98 -8.12 -3.28 3.59
CA ARG A 98 -9.42 -2.63 3.73
C ARG A 98 -10.57 -3.60 3.43
N TRP A 99 -10.43 -4.43 2.39
CA TRP A 99 -11.41 -5.48 2.08
C TRP A 99 -11.51 -6.52 3.19
N LEU A 100 -10.38 -7.02 3.69
CA LEU A 100 -10.35 -8.03 4.76
C LEU A 100 -11.05 -7.55 6.03
N VAL A 101 -10.90 -6.27 6.39
CA VAL A 101 -11.47 -5.73 7.64
C VAL A 101 -12.92 -5.25 7.48
N TRP A 102 -13.26 -4.60 6.35
CA TRP A 102 -14.55 -3.90 6.20
C TRP A 102 -15.44 -4.41 5.05
N SER A 103 -15.13 -5.56 4.44
CA SER A 103 -15.94 -6.13 3.34
C SER A 103 -17.44 -6.17 3.65
N ASN A 104 -17.84 -6.64 4.83
CA ASN A 104 -19.26 -6.72 5.20
C ASN A 104 -19.98 -5.37 5.18
N HIS A 105 -19.29 -4.31 5.62
CA HIS A 105 -19.85 -2.96 5.60
C HIS A 105 -20.04 -2.46 4.17
N TYR A 106 -19.00 -2.59 3.32
CA TYR A 106 -19.09 -2.17 1.93
C TYR A 106 -20.12 -2.97 1.14
N LYS A 107 -20.24 -4.28 1.39
CA LYS A 107 -21.25 -5.12 0.76
C LYS A 107 -22.65 -4.64 1.09
N ALA A 108 -22.91 -4.37 2.37
CA ALA A 108 -24.20 -3.85 2.80
C ALA A 108 -24.51 -2.49 2.14
N GLU A 109 -23.53 -1.60 2.08
CA GLU A 109 -23.68 -0.28 1.48
C GLU A 109 -23.95 -0.32 -0.04
N VAL A 110 -23.17 -1.11 -0.80
CA VAL A 110 -23.38 -1.29 -2.24
C VAL A 110 -24.73 -1.95 -2.53
N LEU A 111 -25.12 -2.97 -1.76
CA LEU A 111 -26.37 -3.68 -1.99
C LEU A 111 -27.60 -2.83 -1.61
N ALA A 112 -27.47 -1.93 -0.63
CA ALA A 112 -28.52 -1.00 -0.23
C ALA A 112 -28.83 0.06 -1.29
N LYS A 113 -27.89 0.36 -2.20
CA LYS A 113 -28.16 1.29 -3.31
C LYS A 113 -29.24 0.73 -4.25
N PRO A 114 -30.13 1.61 -4.77
CA PRO A 114 -31.08 1.23 -5.80
C PRO A 114 -30.34 0.77 -7.05
N ILE A 115 -30.98 -0.08 -7.86
CA ILE A 115 -30.44 -0.48 -9.16
C ILE A 115 -30.38 0.77 -10.04
N SER A 116 -29.24 0.99 -10.69
CA SER A 116 -29.04 2.14 -11.55
C SER A 116 -29.99 2.06 -12.75
N SER A 117 -30.70 3.15 -13.02
CA SER A 117 -31.71 3.22 -14.10
C SER A 117 -31.09 3.15 -15.51
N ASP A 118 -29.78 3.36 -15.62
CA ASP A 118 -28.99 3.33 -16.85
C ASP A 118 -28.45 1.93 -17.20
N GLY A 119 -28.77 0.90 -16.40
CA GLY A 119 -28.25 -0.45 -16.59
C GLY A 119 -26.81 -0.65 -16.08
N GLY A 120 -26.24 0.34 -15.39
CA GLY A 120 -24.94 0.26 -14.74
C GLY A 120 -24.92 -0.70 -13.55
N LEU A 121 -23.73 -1.24 -13.26
CA LEU A 121 -23.51 -2.08 -12.09
C LEU A 121 -23.63 -1.28 -10.79
N LYS A 122 -24.08 -1.95 -9.72
CA LYS A 122 -24.14 -1.33 -8.39
C LYS A 122 -22.73 -1.02 -7.90
N HIS A 123 -22.49 0.21 -7.48
CA HIS A 123 -21.16 0.65 -7.09
C HIS A 123 -21.16 1.73 -6.00
N ILE A 124 -20.02 1.86 -5.32
CA ILE A 124 -19.68 3.00 -4.44
C ILE A 124 -18.26 3.44 -4.75
N GLU A 125 -17.97 4.72 -4.54
CA GLU A 125 -16.60 5.19 -4.42
C GLU A 125 -15.97 4.52 -3.19
N TRP A 126 -14.82 3.88 -3.37
CA TRP A 126 -14.25 3.00 -2.35
C TRP A 126 -12.88 3.45 -1.86
N ASP A 127 -12.07 3.97 -2.78
CA ASP A 127 -10.74 4.51 -2.53
C ASP A 127 -10.44 5.55 -3.62
N GLY A 128 -9.44 6.39 -3.39
CA GLY A 128 -9.03 7.40 -4.36
C GLY A 128 -7.78 8.11 -3.90
N TRP A 129 -6.99 8.67 -4.81
CA TRP A 129 -5.81 9.45 -4.47
C TRP A 129 -5.56 10.49 -5.55
N GLY A 130 -4.93 11.60 -5.18
CA GLY A 130 -4.68 12.66 -6.14
C GLY A 130 -3.66 13.67 -5.70
N TRP A 131 -3.14 14.41 -6.68
CA TRP A 131 -2.26 15.54 -6.41
C TRP A 131 -2.50 16.65 -7.42
N ALA A 132 -2.54 17.90 -6.97
CA ALA A 132 -2.73 19.08 -7.81
C ALA A 132 -3.95 19.00 -8.75
N GLY A 133 -5.08 18.47 -8.26
CA GLY A 133 -6.33 18.35 -9.03
C GLY A 133 -6.31 17.24 -10.08
N GLN A 134 -5.40 16.27 -9.94
CA GLN A 134 -5.38 15.03 -10.71
C GLN A 134 -5.84 13.89 -9.80
N ASP A 135 -7.12 13.54 -9.87
CA ASP A 135 -7.76 12.59 -8.94
C ASP A 135 -7.96 11.24 -9.61
N THR A 136 -7.42 10.19 -9.03
CA THR A 136 -7.68 8.80 -9.42
C THR A 136 -8.70 8.22 -8.46
N THR A 137 -9.81 7.70 -8.99
CA THR A 137 -10.89 7.13 -8.18
C THR A 137 -10.98 5.62 -8.40
N VAL A 138 -11.23 4.88 -7.32
CA VAL A 138 -11.48 3.45 -7.34
C VAL A 138 -12.89 3.19 -6.82
N TYR A 139 -13.68 2.55 -7.66
CA TYR A 139 -15.03 2.11 -7.32
C TYR A 139 -15.04 0.66 -6.87
N LEU A 140 -15.81 0.35 -5.85
CA LEU A 140 -16.20 -1.02 -5.53
C LEU A 140 -17.50 -1.32 -6.27
N VAL A 141 -17.50 -2.40 -7.04
CA VAL A 141 -18.57 -2.77 -7.97
C VAL A 141 -19.05 -4.17 -7.64
N PHE A 142 -20.38 -4.34 -7.61
CA PHE A 142 -21.04 -5.63 -7.52
C PHE A 142 -21.55 -6.06 -8.90
N ASP A 143 -21.03 -7.19 -9.38
CA ASP A 143 -21.37 -7.79 -10.67
C ASP A 143 -22.04 -9.16 -10.50
N PRO A 144 -23.37 -9.24 -10.53
CA PRO A 144 -24.10 -10.48 -10.33
C PRO A 144 -23.88 -11.51 -11.44
N THR A 145 -23.48 -11.10 -12.66
CA THR A 145 -23.26 -12.03 -13.79
C THR A 145 -21.81 -12.48 -13.91
N ASP A 146 -20.91 -11.92 -13.08
CA ASP A 146 -19.46 -12.20 -13.10
C ASP A 146 -18.81 -11.89 -14.47
N SER A 147 -19.40 -10.98 -15.22
CA SER A 147 -18.91 -10.47 -16.51
C SER A 147 -17.51 -9.85 -16.45
N LEU A 148 -17.15 -9.25 -15.31
CA LEU A 148 -15.84 -8.62 -15.09
C LEU A 148 -14.71 -9.62 -14.76
N SER A 149 -15.03 -10.91 -14.61
CA SER A 149 -14.07 -11.92 -14.15
C SER A 149 -12.87 -12.10 -15.08
N THR A 150 -13.08 -12.04 -16.41
CA THR A 150 -12.01 -12.16 -17.40
C THR A 150 -11.06 -10.97 -17.32
N ALA A 151 -11.60 -9.75 -17.39
CA ALA A 151 -10.82 -8.51 -17.29
C ALA A 151 -10.02 -8.44 -15.98
N ALA A 152 -10.62 -8.90 -14.87
CA ALA A 152 -9.96 -8.97 -13.58
C ALA A 152 -8.78 -9.96 -13.51
N ARG A 153 -8.77 -11.00 -14.37
CA ARG A 153 -7.66 -11.97 -14.44
C ARG A 153 -6.55 -11.50 -15.38
N SER A 154 -6.92 -10.96 -16.53
CA SER A 154 -5.99 -10.47 -17.54
C SER A 154 -5.40 -9.10 -17.22
N HIS A 155 -5.95 -8.39 -16.22
CA HIS A 155 -5.64 -6.99 -15.94
C HIS A 155 -5.87 -6.10 -17.18
N GLU A 156 -6.91 -6.42 -17.96
CA GLU A 156 -7.28 -5.65 -19.13
C GLU A 156 -7.85 -4.29 -18.73
N SER A 157 -7.35 -3.27 -19.42
CA SER A 157 -7.87 -1.90 -19.40
C SER A 157 -8.87 -1.71 -20.55
N GLY A 158 -9.80 -0.77 -20.40
CA GLY A 158 -10.72 -0.38 -21.46
C GLY A 158 -12.16 -0.22 -20.99
N MET A 159 -13.06 -0.15 -21.97
CA MET A 159 -14.51 -0.12 -21.73
C MET A 159 -15.02 -1.51 -21.36
N LEU A 160 -15.68 -1.60 -20.20
CA LEU A 160 -16.18 -2.86 -19.66
C LEU A 160 -17.69 -2.78 -19.47
N SER A 161 -18.37 -3.91 -19.68
CA SER A 161 -19.83 -3.97 -19.61
C SER A 161 -20.34 -3.54 -18.24
N GLY A 162 -21.33 -2.64 -18.23
CA GLY A 162 -21.94 -2.13 -17.00
C GLY A 162 -21.11 -1.10 -16.24
N ILE A 163 -19.97 -0.66 -16.79
CA ILE A 163 -19.17 0.47 -16.30
C ILE A 163 -19.21 1.57 -17.38
N PRO A 164 -19.59 2.82 -17.05
CA PRO A 164 -19.79 3.87 -18.05
C PRO A 164 -18.48 4.51 -18.57
N CYS A 165 -17.36 4.29 -17.88
CA CYS A 165 -16.07 4.90 -18.16
C CYS A 165 -15.02 3.88 -18.57
N GLU A 166 -13.92 4.36 -19.15
CA GLU A 166 -12.76 3.51 -19.39
C GLU A 166 -12.08 3.17 -18.07
N VAL A 167 -11.82 1.88 -17.86
CA VAL A 167 -11.20 1.41 -16.63
C VAL A 167 -9.72 1.14 -16.91
N ASN A 168 -8.84 1.68 -16.07
CA ASN A 168 -7.42 1.39 -16.14
C ASN A 168 -7.13 -0.04 -15.65
N VAL A 169 -7.69 -0.43 -14.51
CA VAL A 169 -7.55 -1.80 -14.01
C VAL A 169 -8.75 -2.26 -13.20
N VAL A 170 -9.19 -3.49 -13.44
CA VAL A 170 -10.15 -4.20 -12.60
C VAL A 170 -9.44 -5.28 -11.81
N ARG A 171 -9.79 -5.42 -10.53
CA ARG A 171 -9.31 -6.52 -9.68
C ARG A 171 -10.47 -7.18 -8.97
N ARG A 172 -10.46 -8.51 -8.94
CA ARG A 172 -11.44 -9.29 -8.17
C ARG A 172 -11.08 -9.23 -6.69
N ARG A 173 -12.05 -8.92 -5.84
CA ARG A 173 -11.92 -8.96 -4.37
C ARG A 173 -12.53 -10.22 -3.78
N GLU A 174 -13.68 -10.61 -4.32
CA GLU A 174 -14.41 -11.83 -3.97
C GLU A 174 -15.28 -12.25 -5.16
N GLY A 175 -15.97 -13.39 -5.08
CA GLY A 175 -16.98 -13.75 -6.07
C GLY A 175 -17.97 -12.61 -6.28
N HIS A 176 -18.19 -12.18 -7.52
CA HIS A 176 -19.07 -11.04 -7.88
C HIS A 176 -18.67 -9.65 -7.35
N TRP A 177 -17.55 -9.52 -6.63
CA TRP A 177 -17.08 -8.24 -6.07
C TRP A 177 -15.76 -7.82 -6.69
N TYR A 178 -15.78 -6.64 -7.30
CA TYR A 178 -14.68 -6.10 -8.08
C TYR A 178 -14.32 -4.71 -7.60
N SER A 179 -13.03 -4.36 -7.67
CA SER A 179 -12.59 -2.97 -7.61
C SER A 179 -12.18 -2.52 -9.00
N ALA A 180 -12.79 -1.45 -9.48
CA ALA A 180 -12.50 -0.82 -10.77
C ALA A 180 -11.79 0.51 -10.51
N GLN A 181 -10.55 0.63 -10.98
CA GLN A 181 -9.77 1.86 -10.92
C GLN A 181 -9.88 2.57 -12.26
N PHE A 182 -10.39 3.80 -12.24
CA PHE A 182 -10.59 4.58 -13.45
C PHE A 182 -9.30 5.33 -13.82
N TYR A 183 -9.27 5.92 -15.01
CA TYR A 183 -8.23 6.88 -15.35
C TYR A 183 -8.37 8.17 -14.53
N THR A 184 -7.30 8.94 -14.47
CA THR A 184 -7.25 10.19 -13.73
C THR A 184 -8.32 11.17 -14.23
N ASN A 185 -9.07 11.75 -13.30
CA ASN A 185 -10.19 12.67 -13.52
C ASN A 185 -11.43 12.06 -14.19
N GLU A 186 -11.50 10.73 -14.26
CA GLU A 186 -12.72 10.03 -14.67
C GLU A 186 -13.56 9.64 -13.45
N PHE A 187 -14.86 9.85 -13.56
CA PHE A 187 -15.83 9.60 -12.50
C PHE A 187 -17.05 8.93 -13.10
N TRP A 188 -17.67 8.01 -12.35
CA TRP A 188 -18.79 7.21 -12.82
C TRP A 188 -19.92 8.05 -13.44
N ASP A 189 -20.24 9.20 -12.82
CA ASP A 189 -21.34 10.06 -13.24
C ASP A 189 -20.97 11.10 -14.31
N ARG A 190 -19.70 11.17 -14.75
CA ARG A 190 -19.21 12.22 -15.68
C ARG A 190 -18.68 11.71 -17.01
N CYS A 191 -18.80 10.42 -17.26
CA CYS A 191 -18.35 9.82 -18.52
C CYS A 191 -19.44 9.92 -19.57
N HIS A 192 -19.19 10.78 -20.57
CA HIS A 192 -20.03 11.00 -21.75
C HIS A 192 -19.15 11.12 -22.98
#